data_AF-A0A7E4VQT1-F1
#
_entry.id   AF-A0A7E4VQT1-F1
#
_cell.length_a   1.000
_cell.length_b   1.000
_cell.length_c   1.000
_cell.angle_alpha   90.00
_cell.angle_beta   90.00
_cell.angle_gamma   90.00
#
_symmetry.space_group_name_H-M   'P 1'
#
loop_
_entity.id
_entity.type
_entity.pdbx_description
1 polymer ?
#
loop_
_entity_poly.entity_id
_entity_poly.type
_entity_poly.pdbx_seq_one_letter_code
_entity_poly.pdbx_strand_id
1 'polypeptide(L)'
;MSLSVSEIGSVFLKFRELEQDALEQRKCDVYSKNYVPKRFSKMSKEYGTPKPGTLTEMRAKKASKHIAKEMLYLCEVIQENGYTNEETGNAEITFENLFKIYTFISDKVVGILLRARKHKMVDFEGEMLYQRRDEAKIISLLLSPAELQTAMINLKNPAN
;
A
#
# COMPACT_ATOMS: atom_id res chain seq x y z
N MET A 1 19.10 17.84 -38.82
CA MET A 1 17.90 16.99 -39.01
C MET A 1 16.69 17.91 -39.11
N SER A 2 16.19 18.16 -40.31
CA SER A 2 14.95 18.92 -40.54
C SER A 2 13.76 18.01 -40.30
N LEU A 3 12.87 18.36 -39.36
CA LEU A 3 11.61 17.66 -39.18
C LEU A 3 10.75 17.81 -40.45
N SER A 4 10.17 16.71 -40.91
CA SER A 4 9.29 16.67 -42.07
C SER A 4 7.97 17.40 -41.79
N VAL A 5 7.33 17.94 -42.84
CA VAL A 5 6.07 18.72 -42.72
C VAL A 5 4.95 17.91 -42.04
N SER A 6 4.95 16.59 -42.17
CA SER A 6 4.04 15.67 -41.49
C SER A 6 4.30 15.57 -39.98
N GLU A 7 5.57 15.59 -39.54
CA GLU A 7 5.94 15.59 -38.11
C GLU A 7 5.51 16.90 -37.43
N ILE A 8 5.64 18.04 -38.13
CA ILE A 8 5.20 19.35 -37.62
C ILE A 8 3.67 19.38 -37.41
N GLY A 9 2.91 18.81 -38.35
CA GLY A 9 1.45 18.69 -38.24
C GLY A 9 1.01 17.83 -37.06
N SER A 10 1.67 16.68 -36.85
CA SER A 10 1.41 15.78 -35.70
C SER A 10 1.67 16.46 -34.35
N VAL A 11 2.78 17.19 -34.25
CA VAL A 11 3.14 17.95 -33.04
C VAL A 11 2.11 19.04 -32.73
N PHE A 12 1.65 19.77 -33.75
CA PHE A 12 0.61 20.80 -33.58
C PHE A 12 -0.74 20.21 -33.12
N LEU A 13 -1.14 19.06 -33.66
CA LEU A 13 -2.34 18.35 -33.21
C LEU A 13 -2.24 17.96 -31.73
N LYS A 14 -1.09 17.41 -31.32
CA LYS A 14 -0.83 17.06 -29.92
C LYS A 14 -0.87 18.28 -28.99
N PHE A 15 -0.35 19.42 -29.43
CA PHE A 15 -0.45 20.66 -28.64
C PHE A 15 -1.89 21.12 -28.47
N ARG A 16 -2.72 21.04 -29.53
CA ARG A 16 -4.14 21.36 -29.45
C ARG A 16 -4.89 20.41 -28.50
N GLU A 17 -4.60 19.12 -28.54
CA GLU A 17 -5.16 18.14 -27.59
C GLU A 17 -4.77 18.48 -26.14
N LEU A 18 -3.48 18.77 -25.89
CA LEU A 18 -3.00 19.17 -24.57
C LEU A 18 -3.66 20.46 -24.06
N GLU A 19 -3.90 21.43 -24.94
CA GLU A 19 -4.64 22.65 -24.61
C GLU A 19 -6.08 22.35 -24.20
N GLN A 20 -6.77 21.47 -24.93
CA GLN A 20 -8.13 21.04 -24.61
C GLN A 20 -8.19 20.34 -23.25
N ASP A 21 -7.29 19.37 -23.02
CA ASP A 21 -7.19 18.65 -21.75
C ASP A 21 -6.91 19.59 -20.57
N ALA A 22 -6.00 20.56 -20.75
CA ALA A 22 -5.68 21.54 -19.72
C ALA A 22 -6.89 22.44 -19.39
N LEU A 23 -7.65 22.86 -20.41
CA LEU A 23 -8.89 23.62 -20.22
C LEU A 23 -9.95 22.79 -19.47
N GLU A 24 -10.08 21.50 -19.77
CA GLU A 24 -10.99 20.61 -19.05
C GLU A 24 -10.58 20.40 -17.59
N GLN A 25 -9.29 20.19 -17.33
CA GLN A 25 -8.77 20.06 -15.96
C GLN A 25 -8.98 21.35 -15.14
N ARG A 26 -8.79 22.52 -15.75
CA ARG A 26 -9.05 23.83 -15.11
C ARG A 26 -10.52 24.01 -14.70
N LYS A 27 -11.49 23.37 -15.36
CA LYS A 27 -12.90 23.41 -14.91
C LYS A 27 -13.09 22.72 -13.55
N CYS A 28 -12.25 21.74 -13.23
CA CYS A 28 -12.27 21.02 -11.96
C CYS A 28 -11.35 21.64 -10.89
N ASP A 29 -10.58 22.67 -11.21
CA ASP A 29 -9.69 23.35 -10.27
C ASP A 29 -10.48 24.29 -9.36
N VAL A 30 -10.26 24.16 -8.05
CA VAL A 30 -10.93 24.96 -7.01
C VAL A 30 -10.64 26.46 -7.17
N TYR A 31 -9.50 26.84 -7.77
CA TYR A 31 -9.11 28.23 -7.99
C TYR A 31 -9.64 28.82 -9.32
N SER A 32 -10.40 28.05 -10.10
CA SER A 32 -10.96 28.51 -11.36
C SER A 32 -12.20 29.39 -11.16
N LYS A 33 -12.35 30.44 -11.98
CA LYS A 33 -13.50 31.37 -11.92
C LYS A 33 -14.86 30.65 -12.09
N ASN A 34 -14.89 29.56 -12.85
CA ASN A 34 -16.10 28.79 -13.15
C ASN A 34 -16.17 27.46 -12.36
N TYR A 35 -15.44 27.35 -11.26
CA TYR A 35 -15.45 26.14 -10.44
C TYR A 35 -16.81 25.93 -9.77
N VAL A 36 -17.35 24.73 -9.90
CA VAL A 36 -18.56 24.30 -9.20
C VAL A 36 -18.21 23.19 -8.23
N PRO A 37 -18.37 23.39 -6.90
CA PRO A 37 -18.10 22.35 -5.91
C PRO A 37 -18.96 21.11 -6.16
N LYS A 38 -18.30 19.97 -6.40
CA LYS A 38 -18.99 18.69 -6.53
C LYS A 38 -19.38 18.17 -5.14
N ARG A 39 -20.69 18.04 -4.90
CA ARG A 39 -21.20 17.39 -3.70
C ARG A 39 -21.44 15.91 -3.99
N PHE A 40 -20.59 15.07 -3.42
CA PHE A 40 -20.76 13.62 -3.48
C PHE A 40 -21.60 13.16 -2.29
N SER A 41 -22.54 12.24 -2.54
CA SER A 41 -23.24 11.54 -1.46
C SER A 41 -22.27 10.60 -0.77
N LYS A 42 -22.29 10.51 0.56
CA LYS A 42 -21.48 9.55 1.34
C LYS A 42 -21.73 8.09 0.96
N MET A 43 -22.90 7.79 0.39
CA MET A 43 -23.26 6.45 -0.06
C MET A 43 -22.89 6.18 -1.53
N SER A 44 -22.36 7.18 -2.25
CA SER A 44 -21.92 7.00 -3.63
C SER A 44 -20.57 6.28 -3.68
N LYS A 45 -20.39 5.40 -4.67
CA LYS A 45 -19.14 4.66 -4.90
C LYS A 45 -17.94 5.58 -5.22
N GLU A 46 -18.23 6.77 -5.73
CA GLU A 46 -17.25 7.81 -6.08
C GLU A 46 -16.80 8.64 -4.86
N TYR A 47 -17.49 8.51 -3.72
CA TYR A 47 -17.12 9.23 -2.51
C TYR A 47 -15.82 8.69 -1.92
N GLY A 48 -14.82 9.56 -1.76
CA GLY A 48 -13.53 9.20 -1.17
C GLY A 48 -12.64 8.32 -2.06
N THR A 49 -12.99 8.15 -3.34
CA THR A 49 -12.21 7.37 -4.30
C THR A 49 -11.61 8.27 -5.40
N PRO A 50 -10.38 7.98 -5.86
CA PRO A 50 -9.81 8.70 -7.00
C PRO A 50 -10.60 8.39 -8.27
N LYS A 51 -10.67 9.36 -9.19
CA LYS A 51 -11.32 9.17 -10.49
C LYS A 51 -10.70 7.98 -11.24
N PRO A 52 -11.51 7.08 -11.83
CA PRO A 52 -11.00 5.97 -12.63
C PRO A 52 -10.11 6.45 -13.78
N GLY A 53 -9.04 5.71 -14.07
CA GLY A 53 -8.09 6.00 -15.15
C GLY A 53 -7.06 7.10 -14.82
N THR A 54 -7.13 7.72 -13.64
CA THR A 54 -6.18 8.78 -13.28
C THR A 54 -4.86 8.24 -12.71
N LEU A 55 -3.80 9.04 -12.81
CA LEU A 55 -2.52 8.78 -12.15
C LEU A 55 -2.67 8.56 -10.64
N THR A 56 -3.62 9.24 -10.00
CA THR A 56 -3.90 9.08 -8.57
C THR A 56 -4.45 7.68 -8.26
N GLU A 57 -5.35 7.15 -9.09
CA GLU A 57 -5.84 5.77 -8.95
C GLU A 57 -4.70 4.76 -9.10
N MET A 58 -3.87 4.92 -10.13
CA MET A 58 -2.71 4.05 -10.35
C MET A 58 -1.74 4.07 -9.17
N ARG A 59 -1.45 5.26 -8.61
CA ARG A 59 -0.61 5.41 -7.40
C ARG A 59 -1.24 4.74 -6.19
N ALA A 60 -2.55 4.89 -5.99
CA ALA A 60 -3.26 4.25 -4.88
C ALA A 60 -3.20 2.71 -4.99
N LYS A 61 -3.43 2.14 -6.17
CA LYS A 61 -3.31 0.69 -6.42
C LYS A 61 -1.88 0.21 -6.16
N LYS A 62 -0.87 0.92 -6.69
CA LYS A 62 0.55 0.60 -6.47
C LYS A 62 0.92 0.63 -4.99
N ALA A 63 0.51 1.67 -4.26
CA ALA A 63 0.73 1.79 -2.83
C ALA A 63 0.04 0.66 -2.05
N SER A 64 -1.20 0.31 -2.38
CA SER A 64 -1.90 -0.80 -1.74
C SER A 64 -1.18 -2.13 -1.95
N LYS A 65 -0.71 -2.42 -3.18
CA LYS A 65 0.07 -3.62 -3.48
C LYS A 65 1.41 -3.64 -2.72
N HIS A 66 2.08 -2.49 -2.63
CA HIS A 66 3.32 -2.34 -1.88
C HIS A 66 3.10 -2.66 -0.39
N ILE A 67 2.07 -2.09 0.24
CA ILE A 67 1.76 -2.38 1.65
C ILE A 67 1.38 -3.84 1.86
N ALA A 68 0.65 -4.47 0.93
CA ALA A 68 0.35 -5.90 1.01
C ALA A 68 1.62 -6.76 1.00
N LYS A 69 2.60 -6.40 0.16
CA LYS A 69 3.90 -7.06 0.12
C LYS A 69 4.66 -6.91 1.45
N GLU A 70 4.70 -5.70 2.01
CA GLU A 70 5.38 -5.43 3.29
C GLU A 70 4.78 -6.26 4.44
N MET A 71 3.45 -6.42 4.48
CA MET A 71 2.79 -7.25 5.50
C MET A 71 3.17 -8.73 5.39
N LEU A 72 3.25 -9.26 4.16
CA LEU A 72 3.66 -10.65 3.95
C LEU A 72 5.12 -10.86 4.34
N TYR A 73 5.99 -9.93 3.97
CA TYR A 73 7.40 -9.98 4.36
C TYR A 73 7.58 -9.91 5.88
N LEU A 74 6.76 -9.12 6.58
CA LEU A 74 6.71 -9.13 8.04
C LEU A 74 6.37 -10.51 8.61
N CYS A 75 5.38 -11.17 8.05
CA CYS A 75 5.00 -12.52 8.50
C CYS A 75 6.11 -13.54 8.23
N GLU A 76 6.81 -13.43 7.09
CA GLU A 76 7.98 -14.26 6.76
C GLU A 76 9.12 -14.05 7.77
N VAL A 77 9.46 -12.79 8.11
CA VAL A 77 10.48 -12.49 9.12
C VAL A 77 10.10 -13.06 10.49
N ILE A 78 8.82 -12.96 10.90
CA ILE A 78 8.34 -13.56 12.15
C ILE A 78 8.45 -15.09 12.10
N GLN A 79 8.08 -15.71 10.98
CA GLN A 79 8.15 -17.17 10.81
C GLN A 79 9.59 -17.70 10.85
N GLU A 80 10.55 -16.95 10.31
CA GLU A 80 11.97 -17.36 10.24
C GLU A 80 12.73 -17.11 11.54
N ASN A 81 12.43 -16.01 12.25
CA ASN A 81 13.18 -15.57 13.42
C ASN A 81 12.43 -15.78 14.75
N GLY A 82 11.16 -16.16 14.67
CA GLY A 82 10.34 -16.49 15.83
C GLY A 82 10.60 -17.91 16.33
N TYR A 83 10.01 -18.22 17.48
CA TYR A 83 9.94 -19.57 18.02
C TYR A 83 8.54 -20.14 17.79
N THR A 84 8.43 -21.45 17.60
CA THR A 84 7.14 -22.12 17.52
C THR A 84 6.62 -22.35 18.93
N ASN A 85 5.42 -21.84 19.22
CA ASN A 85 4.75 -22.13 20.48
C ASN A 85 4.14 -23.54 20.42
N GLU A 86 4.52 -24.41 21.37
CA GLU A 86 4.09 -25.82 21.40
C GLU A 86 2.59 -26.00 21.69
N GLU A 87 1.96 -25.04 22.38
CA GLU A 87 0.54 -25.11 22.73
C GLU A 87 -0.37 -24.66 21.58
N THR A 88 0.02 -23.60 20.88
CA THR A 88 -0.78 -23.02 19.79
C THR A 88 -0.35 -23.49 18.41
N GLY A 89 0.87 -24.03 18.28
CA GLY A 89 1.48 -24.38 17.00
C GLY A 89 1.87 -23.17 16.14
N ASN A 90 1.68 -21.95 16.65
CA ASN A 90 1.92 -20.71 15.92
C ASN A 90 3.34 -20.19 16.13
N ALA A 91 3.87 -19.47 15.14
CA ALA A 91 5.13 -18.76 15.28
C ALA A 91 4.93 -17.48 16.11
N GLU A 92 5.80 -17.27 17.09
CA GLU A 92 5.76 -16.13 18.00
C GLU A 92 7.12 -15.45 18.07
N ILE A 93 7.13 -14.12 18.23
CA ILE A 93 8.37 -13.34 18.40
C ILE A 93 8.15 -12.23 19.42
N THR A 94 9.20 -11.90 20.17
CA THR A 94 9.16 -10.71 21.04
C THR A 94 9.32 -9.43 20.22
N PHE A 95 8.68 -8.34 20.67
CA PHE A 95 8.79 -7.05 20.00
C PHE A 95 10.24 -6.55 19.93
N GLU A 96 11.04 -6.78 20.98
CA GLU A 96 12.46 -6.41 20.98
C GLU A 96 13.24 -7.07 19.84
N ASN A 97 13.08 -8.38 19.65
CA ASN A 97 13.79 -9.13 18.62
C ASN A 97 13.34 -8.70 17.22
N LEU A 98 12.03 -8.58 17.02
CA LEU A 98 11.48 -8.11 15.76
C LEU A 98 11.97 -6.70 15.42
N PHE A 99 11.97 -5.79 16.40
CA PHE A 99 12.41 -4.41 16.22
C PHE A 99 13.91 -4.32 15.90
N LYS A 100 14.76 -5.13 16.55
CA LYS A 100 16.20 -5.20 16.25
C LYS A 100 16.45 -5.63 14.80
N ILE A 101 15.77 -6.67 14.33
CA ILE A 101 15.86 -7.13 12.94
C ILE A 101 15.40 -6.01 11.98
N TYR A 102 14.24 -5.42 12.27
CA TYR A 102 13.66 -4.38 11.42
C TYR A 102 14.45 -3.07 11.41
N THR A 103 15.26 -2.78 12.43
CA THR A 103 16.10 -1.58 12.46
C THR A 103 17.05 -1.51 11.25
N PHE A 104 17.49 -2.66 10.72
CA PHE A 104 18.33 -2.73 9.52
C PHE A 104 17.55 -2.78 8.21
N ILE A 105 16.25 -3.08 8.27
CA ILE A 105 15.39 -3.30 7.11
C ILE A 105 14.56 -2.05 6.82
N SER A 106 13.83 -1.55 7.81
CA SER A 106 12.78 -0.53 7.66
C SER A 106 12.36 0.07 9.00
N ASP A 107 12.23 1.40 9.05
CA ASP A 107 11.76 2.19 10.19
C ASP A 107 10.23 2.14 10.42
N LYS A 108 9.51 1.37 9.59
CA LYS A 108 8.03 1.35 9.55
C LYS A 108 7.38 0.15 10.25
N VAL A 109 8.13 -0.64 11.02
CA VAL A 109 7.65 -1.93 11.56
C VAL A 109 6.32 -1.83 12.32
N VAL A 110 6.15 -0.83 13.18
CA VAL A 110 4.93 -0.66 13.98
C VAL A 110 3.71 -0.35 13.08
N GLY A 111 3.89 0.47 12.05
CA GLY A 111 2.83 0.77 11.09
C GLY A 111 2.41 -0.45 10.28
N ILE A 112 3.38 -1.28 9.87
CA ILE A 112 3.10 -2.53 9.14
C ILE A 112 2.45 -3.56 10.07
N LEU A 113 2.87 -3.68 11.33
CA LEU A 113 2.25 -4.53 12.34
C LEU A 113 0.77 -4.20 12.55
N LEU A 114 0.44 -2.91 12.74
CA LEU A 114 -0.94 -2.46 12.88
C LEU A 114 -1.78 -2.79 11.64
N ARG A 115 -1.18 -2.67 10.45
CA ARG A 115 -1.84 -3.02 9.20
C ARG A 115 -2.07 -4.53 9.11
N ALA A 116 -1.06 -5.34 9.42
CA ALA A 116 -1.15 -6.81 9.42
C ALA A 116 -2.20 -7.30 10.43
N ARG A 117 -2.27 -6.68 11.60
CA ARG A 117 -3.31 -6.94 12.62
C ARG A 117 -4.71 -6.65 12.10
N LYS A 118 -4.91 -5.55 11.36
CA LYS A 118 -6.19 -5.24 10.72
C LYS A 118 -6.64 -6.32 9.73
N HIS A 119 -5.69 -7.02 9.11
CA HIS A 119 -5.94 -8.15 8.21
C HIS A 119 -5.90 -9.51 8.91
N LYS A 120 -5.87 -9.55 10.25
CA LYS A 120 -5.84 -10.78 11.07
C LYS A 120 -4.65 -11.70 10.75
N MET A 121 -3.52 -11.12 10.35
CA MET A 121 -2.29 -11.87 10.06
C MET A 121 -1.45 -12.10 11.33
N VAL A 122 -1.51 -11.16 12.27
CA VAL A 122 -0.77 -11.15 13.52
C VAL A 122 -1.65 -10.63 14.64
N ASP A 123 -1.34 -10.99 15.89
CA ASP A 123 -1.93 -10.39 17.08
C ASP A 123 -0.88 -10.11 18.16
N PHE A 124 -1.17 -9.13 19.02
CA PHE A 124 -0.32 -8.75 20.15
C PHE A 124 -1.11 -7.94 21.18
N GLU A 125 -0.61 -7.90 22.41
CA GLU A 125 -1.27 -7.22 23.52
C GLU A 125 -1.16 -5.68 23.45
N GLY A 126 -2.30 -5.00 23.66
CA GLY A 126 -2.40 -3.53 23.66
C GLY A 126 -2.70 -2.94 22.29
N GLU A 127 -2.85 -1.61 22.22
CA GLU A 127 -3.20 -0.91 20.97
C GLU A 127 -1.99 -0.66 20.06
N MET A 128 -0.83 -0.36 20.65
CA MET A 128 0.41 -0.01 19.97
C MET A 128 1.61 -0.50 20.80
N LEU A 129 2.75 -0.68 20.13
CA LEU A 129 4.01 -1.10 20.75
C LEU A 129 5.02 0.06 20.70
N TYR A 130 5.67 0.31 21.83
CA TYR A 130 6.68 1.36 22.00
C TYR A 130 8.02 0.77 22.42
N GLN A 131 9.10 1.24 21.79
CA GLN A 131 10.47 0.87 22.14
C GLN A 131 10.76 1.22 23.61
N ARG A 132 11.59 0.43 24.30
CA ARG A 132 11.96 0.59 25.73
C ARG A 132 10.82 0.42 26.74
N ARG A 133 9.61 0.13 26.28
CA ARG A 133 8.43 -0.09 27.14
C ARG A 133 7.84 -1.48 26.91
N ASP A 134 7.62 -1.82 25.65
CA ASP A 134 6.87 -3.01 25.23
C ASP A 134 7.80 -4.12 24.70
N GLU A 135 9.07 -4.12 25.09
CA GLU A 135 10.11 -5.00 24.54
C GLU A 135 9.80 -6.49 24.73
N ALA A 136 9.22 -6.85 25.89
CA ALA A 136 8.84 -8.21 26.24
C ALA A 136 7.49 -8.64 25.65
N LYS A 137 6.74 -7.77 24.95
CA LYS A 137 5.45 -8.15 24.39
C LYS A 137 5.62 -9.15 23.25
N ILE A 138 4.79 -10.19 23.30
CA ILE A 138 4.77 -11.26 22.31
C ILE A 138 3.86 -10.86 21.15
N ILE A 139 4.35 -11.11 19.94
CA ILE A 139 3.60 -10.97 18.70
C ILE A 139 3.42 -12.37 18.14
N SER A 140 2.17 -12.82 18.05
CA SER A 140 1.81 -14.14 17.55
C SER A 140 1.36 -14.04 16.10
N LEU A 141 1.92 -14.89 15.24
CA LEU A 141 1.50 -15.04 13.85
C LEU A 141 0.26 -15.93 13.78
N LEU A 142 -0.81 -15.43 13.18
CA LEU A 142 -2.08 -16.17 13.05
C LEU A 142 -2.18 -16.98 11.75
N LEU A 143 -1.28 -16.72 10.80
CA LEU A 143 -1.20 -17.43 9.53
C LEU A 143 -0.43 -18.73 9.70
N SER A 144 -0.94 -19.82 9.13
CA SER A 144 -0.16 -21.04 9.03
C SER A 144 0.98 -20.87 8.01
N PRO A 145 2.09 -21.63 8.15
CA PRO A 145 3.21 -21.56 7.20
C PRO A 145 2.79 -21.84 5.75
N ALA A 146 1.81 -22.75 5.55
CA ALA A 146 1.31 -23.12 4.22
C ALA A 146 0.51 -21.99 3.56
N GLU A 147 -0.34 -21.29 4.32
CA GLU A 147 -1.10 -20.14 3.84
C GLU A 147 -0.17 -18.98 3.48
N LEU A 148 0.85 -18.73 4.31
CA LEU A 148 1.85 -17.70 4.06
C LEU A 148 2.61 -17.94 2.76
N GLN A 149 3.09 -19.18 2.53
CA GLN A 149 3.76 -19.56 1.29
C GLN A 149 2.85 -19.37 0.07
N THR A 150 1.59 -19.78 0.18
CA THR A 150 0.61 -19.62 -0.90
C THR A 150 0.37 -18.14 -1.21
N ALA A 151 0.22 -17.30 -0.18
CA ALA A 151 0.06 -15.86 -0.34
C ALA A 151 1.30 -15.21 -1.00
N MET A 152 2.50 -15.65 -0.65
CA MET A 152 3.75 -15.18 -1.26
C MET A 152 3.87 -15.61 -2.73
N ILE A 153 3.50 -16.86 -3.07
CA ILE A 153 3.48 -17.35 -4.45
C ILE A 153 2.52 -16.52 -5.29
N ASN A 154 1.31 -16.27 -4.79
CA ASN A 154 0.31 -15.43 -5.48
C ASN A 154 0.78 -13.97 -5.66
N LEU A 155 1.63 -13.47 -4.76
CA LEU A 155 2.22 -12.13 -4.89
C LEU A 155 3.34 -12.09 -5.94
N LYS A 156 4.19 -13.13 -6.00
CA LYS A 156 5.29 -13.27 -6.96
C LYS A 156 4.78 -13.56 -8.38
N ASN A 157 3.73 -14.37 -8.47
CA ASN A 157 3.01 -14.70 -9.68
C ASN A 157 1.61 -14.08 -9.61
N PRO A 158 1.46 -12.76 -9.84
CA PRO A 158 0.15 -12.21 -10.13
C PRO A 158 -0.27 -12.82 -11.48
N ALA A 159 -0.92 -13.98 -11.45
CA ALA A 159 -1.23 -14.76 -12.65
C ALA A 159 -1.92 -13.89 -13.72
N ASN A 160 -1.58 -14.15 -14.99
CA ASN A 160 -2.33 -13.90 -16.24
C ASN A 160 -3.45 -12.86 -16.21
#